data_AF-B4QQ59-F1
#
_entry.id   AF-B4QQ59-F1
#
_cell.length_a   1.000
_cell.length_b   1.000
_cell.length_c   1.000
_cell.angle_alpha   90.00
_cell.angle_beta   90.00
_cell.angle_gamma   90.00
#
_symmetry.space_group_name_H-M   'P 1'
#
loop_
_entity.id
_entity.type
_entity.pdbx_description
1 polymer ?
#
loop_
_entity_poly.entity_id
_entity_poly.type
_entity_poly.pdbx_seq_one_letter_code
_entity_poly.pdbx_strand_id
1 'polypeptide(L)'
;MTQWCAISVMKAVLCVGCTEVDYVTTMEKVDFQCDRCSTQNGMLQRSGRSSNVSTALRLLGANVELFGVLTRNPTYRMIVDDLEQRGIDISHCKFTDESPPFSTIVQDRWTRRCTVVYCDKPFPYVTAADFRKLDLDQYGWVNFEARSPRETCDMIRLILDHNNGRDERDRIVVSLQIFNSFEQVVHLIAMCDYVFVTKYIAESRGWKSPLEACEGVNGLLRMPRDIRIRRPCIIVPWSSLGAGCMTTEGEYFEVPAHKPKKIIDRVGDSDCFTAGFIYAAFVRQRRLAEAVDFANAVASYKLGYVGFDCLGHLPIDAVKLPVRMRCGSEVSSDDEDNGDQLNSCKKHLLRPIEFLPDKSSIAPTEKEVPIETSEPSS
;
A
#
# COMPACT_ATOMS: atom_id res chain seq x y z
N MET A 1 -25.49 -23.81 22.08
CA MET A 1 -24.10 -24.30 22.02
C MET A 1 -23.77 -24.60 20.57
N THR A 2 -23.16 -23.64 19.88
CA THR A 2 -22.59 -23.85 18.55
C THR A 2 -21.12 -23.43 18.65
N GLN A 3 -20.30 -24.39 18.24
CA GLN A 3 -18.89 -24.52 18.47
C GLN A 3 -18.13 -23.58 17.52
N TRP A 4 -17.89 -22.35 17.97
CA TRP A 4 -16.95 -21.45 17.30
C TRP A 4 -15.55 -21.79 17.80
N CYS A 5 -14.89 -22.73 17.11
CA CYS A 5 -13.46 -22.93 17.25
C CYS A 5 -12.77 -21.62 16.85
N ALA A 6 -12.15 -20.96 17.83
CA ALA A 6 -11.43 -19.71 17.67
C ALA A 6 -10.28 -19.87 16.66
N ILE A 7 -10.55 -19.48 15.41
CA ILE A 7 -9.53 -19.02 14.48
C ILE A 7 -8.80 -17.89 15.21
N SER A 8 -7.47 -17.94 15.29
CA SER A 8 -6.68 -16.80 15.75
C SER A 8 -6.96 -15.63 14.79
N VAL A 9 -7.93 -14.78 15.12
CA VAL A 9 -8.40 -13.71 14.23
C VAL A 9 -7.28 -12.67 14.16
N MET A 10 -6.55 -12.64 13.03
CA MET A 10 -5.65 -11.53 12.74
C MET A 10 -6.43 -10.23 12.84
N LYS A 11 -5.90 -9.29 13.63
CA LYS A 11 -6.49 -7.96 13.80
C LYS A 11 -6.71 -7.30 12.44
N ALA A 12 -7.76 -6.49 12.34
CA ALA A 12 -8.12 -5.83 11.09
C ALA A 12 -7.18 -4.66 10.75
N VAL A 13 -7.17 -4.30 9.47
CA VAL A 13 -6.61 -3.04 8.98
C VAL A 13 -7.74 -2.03 8.85
N LEU A 14 -7.65 -0.92 9.59
CA LEU A 14 -8.59 0.20 9.47
C LEU A 14 -8.07 1.20 8.43
N CYS A 15 -8.87 1.49 7.40
CA CYS A 15 -8.57 2.52 6.40
C CYS A 15 -9.42 3.75 6.66
N VAL A 16 -8.78 4.84 7.12
CA VAL A 16 -9.44 6.10 7.46
C VAL A 16 -9.33 7.09 6.32
N GLY A 17 -10.47 7.43 5.70
CA GLY A 17 -10.50 8.40 4.61
C GLY A 17 -11.83 8.49 3.90
N CYS A 18 -11.78 8.68 2.58
CA CYS A 18 -12.97 8.99 1.80
C CYS A 18 -13.35 7.91 0.80
N THR A 19 -14.64 7.91 0.48
CA THR A 19 -15.21 7.28 -0.70
C THR A 19 -15.76 8.37 -1.61
N GLU A 20 -15.44 8.27 -2.89
CA GLU A 20 -15.86 9.21 -3.93
C GLU A 20 -16.50 8.43 -5.08
N VAL A 21 -17.06 9.13 -6.06
CA VAL A 21 -17.68 8.52 -7.23
C VAL A 21 -17.03 9.05 -8.49
N ASP A 22 -16.55 8.16 -9.36
CA ASP A 22 -16.09 8.57 -10.68
C ASP A 22 -17.16 8.25 -11.72
N TYR A 23 -17.56 9.25 -12.49
CA TYR A 23 -18.34 9.08 -13.70
C TYR A 23 -17.40 9.04 -14.90
N VAL A 24 -17.12 7.85 -15.40
CA VAL A 24 -16.20 7.62 -16.51
C VAL A 24 -16.98 7.58 -17.80
N THR A 25 -16.63 8.46 -18.73
CA THR A 25 -17.23 8.54 -20.06
C THR A 25 -16.17 8.36 -21.13
N THR A 26 -16.52 7.62 -22.17
CA THR A 26 -15.65 7.42 -23.33
C THR A 26 -16.17 8.22 -24.51
N MET A 27 -15.30 9.02 -25.12
CA MET A 27 -15.59 9.83 -26.29
C MET A 27 -14.63 9.48 -27.42
N GLU A 28 -15.10 9.53 -28.66
CA GLU A 28 -14.25 9.25 -29.82
C GLU A 28 -13.13 10.29 -29.93
N LYS A 29 -13.52 11.56 -29.89
CA LYS A 29 -12.64 12.72 -29.87
C LYS A 29 -13.25 13.76 -28.95
N VAL A 30 -12.48 14.27 -28.00
CA VAL A 30 -12.94 15.34 -27.12
C VAL A 30 -12.79 16.67 -27.84
N ASP A 31 -13.88 17.44 -27.89
CA ASP A 31 -13.89 18.80 -28.41
C ASP A 31 -14.69 19.70 -27.47
N PHE A 32 -13.95 20.43 -26.62
CA PHE A 32 -14.54 21.36 -25.66
C PHE A 32 -15.05 22.66 -26.29
N GLN A 33 -14.86 22.87 -27.59
CA GLN A 33 -15.39 24.03 -28.32
C GLN A 33 -16.78 23.76 -28.92
N CYS A 34 -17.25 22.51 -28.84
CA CYS A 34 -18.57 22.14 -29.35
C CYS A 34 -19.64 22.25 -28.25
N ASP A 35 -20.79 22.84 -28.58
CA ASP A 35 -21.93 22.96 -27.66
C ASP A 35 -22.59 21.62 -27.34
N ARG A 36 -22.37 20.60 -28.18
CA ARG A 36 -22.94 19.25 -28.02
C ARG A 36 -21.96 18.18 -28.45
N CYS A 37 -21.74 17.20 -27.58
CA CYS A 37 -20.99 16.00 -27.92
C CYS A 37 -21.74 14.75 -27.48
N SER A 38 -21.49 13.65 -28.18
CA SER A 38 -22.02 12.33 -27.83
C SER A 38 -20.93 11.48 -27.18
N THR A 39 -21.29 10.75 -26.13
CA THR A 39 -20.44 9.71 -25.54
C THR A 39 -20.84 8.34 -26.07
N GLN A 40 -19.87 7.43 -26.21
CA GLN A 40 -20.12 6.04 -26.62
C GLN A 40 -20.55 5.17 -25.43
N ASN A 41 -20.08 5.50 -24.23
CA ASN A 41 -20.34 4.75 -23.01
C ASN A 41 -20.11 5.63 -21.78
N GLY A 42 -20.89 5.42 -20.73
CA GLY A 42 -20.76 6.09 -19.43
C GLY A 42 -20.98 5.11 -18.29
N MET A 43 -20.13 5.14 -17.28
CA MET A 43 -20.22 4.26 -16.11
C MET A 43 -19.91 5.02 -14.84
N LEU A 44 -20.72 4.81 -13.81
CA LEU A 44 -20.42 5.22 -12.45
C LEU A 44 -19.63 4.11 -11.77
N GLN A 45 -18.55 4.48 -11.09
CA GLN A 45 -17.74 3.56 -10.31
C GLN A 45 -17.35 4.21 -8.97
N ARG A 46 -17.11 3.35 -7.98
CA ARG A 46 -16.63 3.79 -6.66
C ARG A 46 -15.16 4.18 -6.78
N SER A 47 -14.77 5.22 -6.05
CA SER A 47 -13.42 5.75 -6.01
C SER A 47 -13.08 6.23 -4.59
N GLY A 48 -11.98 6.96 -4.46
CA GLY A 48 -11.43 7.42 -3.19
C GLY A 48 -10.30 6.54 -2.70
N ARG A 49 -9.21 7.16 -2.24
CA ARG A 49 -7.93 6.47 -1.95
C ARG A 49 -8.09 5.40 -0.90
N SER A 50 -8.64 5.76 0.26
CA SER A 50 -8.85 4.79 1.34
C SER A 50 -9.80 3.67 0.93
N SER A 51 -10.83 3.99 0.14
CA SER A 51 -11.77 3.00 -0.42
C SER A 51 -11.08 2.02 -1.39
N ASN A 52 -10.18 2.50 -2.23
CA ASN A 52 -9.38 1.68 -3.14
C ASN A 52 -8.34 0.83 -2.40
N VAL A 53 -7.66 1.40 -1.40
CA VAL A 53 -6.74 0.65 -0.52
C VAL A 53 -7.50 -0.47 0.19
N SER A 54 -8.70 -0.20 0.72
CA SER A 54 -9.52 -1.23 1.35
C SER A 54 -9.88 -2.36 0.38
N THR A 55 -10.20 -2.00 -0.87
CA THR A 55 -10.51 -2.98 -1.92
C THR A 55 -9.33 -3.89 -2.22
N ALA A 56 -8.16 -3.29 -2.46
CA ALA A 56 -6.95 -4.05 -2.76
C ALA A 56 -6.53 -4.94 -1.58
N LEU A 57 -6.55 -4.42 -0.34
CA LEU A 57 -6.25 -5.21 0.85
C LEU A 57 -7.20 -6.40 1.02
N ARG A 58 -8.50 -6.19 0.77
CA ARG A 58 -9.52 -7.22 0.91
C ARG A 58 -9.35 -8.33 -0.13
N LEU A 59 -8.98 -7.97 -1.37
CA LEU A 59 -8.66 -8.90 -2.45
C LEU A 59 -7.35 -9.67 -2.22
N LEU A 60 -6.38 -9.06 -1.54
CA LEU A 60 -5.16 -9.74 -1.09
C LEU A 60 -5.42 -10.70 0.08
N GLY A 61 -6.59 -10.64 0.72
CA GLY A 61 -7.01 -11.56 1.79
C GLY A 61 -6.91 -11.00 3.21
N ALA A 62 -6.71 -9.69 3.39
CA ALA A 62 -6.72 -9.06 4.70
C ALA A 62 -8.16 -8.84 5.23
N ASN A 63 -8.31 -8.85 6.55
CA ASN A 63 -9.48 -8.30 7.23
C ASN A 63 -9.37 -6.77 7.21
N VAL A 64 -10.39 -6.11 6.67
CA VAL A 64 -10.34 -4.67 6.41
C VAL A 64 -11.65 -4.03 6.80
N GLU A 65 -11.53 -2.89 7.48
CA GLU A 65 -12.63 -1.97 7.71
C GLU A 65 -12.32 -0.62 7.06
N LEU A 66 -13.33 -0.03 6.43
CA LEU A 66 -13.30 1.36 5.97
C LEU A 66 -13.95 2.23 7.04
N PHE A 67 -13.26 3.29 7.45
CA PHE A 67 -13.76 4.31 8.36
C PHE A 67 -13.82 5.66 7.65
N GLY A 68 -15.02 6.00 7.18
CA GLY A 68 -15.27 7.19 6.38
C GLY A 68 -16.70 7.68 6.53
N VAL A 69 -17.05 8.68 5.72
CA VAL A 69 -18.43 9.15 5.57
C VAL A 69 -19.02 8.56 4.30
N LEU A 70 -20.15 7.87 4.42
CA LEU A 70 -20.96 7.31 3.34
C LEU A 70 -22.26 8.08 3.19
N THR A 71 -22.87 7.99 2.01
CA THR A 71 -24.14 8.66 1.71
C THR A 71 -25.32 7.69 1.84
N ARG A 72 -26.46 8.19 2.35
CA ARG A 72 -27.77 7.51 2.28
C ARG A 72 -28.56 7.85 1.02
N ASN A 73 -28.04 8.76 0.19
CA ASN A 73 -28.72 9.16 -1.04
C ASN A 73 -28.88 7.93 -1.96
N PRO A 74 -30.12 7.53 -2.32
CA PRO A 74 -30.38 6.33 -3.12
C PRO A 74 -29.67 6.34 -4.48
N THR A 75 -29.41 7.51 -5.07
CA THR A 75 -28.69 7.65 -6.34
C THR A 75 -27.29 7.03 -6.29
N TYR A 76 -26.66 7.01 -5.12
CA TYR A 76 -25.29 6.54 -4.91
C TYR A 76 -25.23 5.24 -4.12
N ARG A 77 -26.33 4.49 -4.04
CA ARG A 77 -26.40 3.21 -3.32
C ARG A 77 -25.36 2.20 -3.82
N MET A 78 -24.97 2.30 -5.10
CA MET A 78 -23.89 1.52 -5.71
C MET A 78 -22.58 1.53 -4.91
N ILE A 79 -22.28 2.60 -4.16
CA ILE A 79 -21.08 2.68 -3.32
C ILE A 79 -21.14 1.64 -2.20
N VAL A 80 -22.26 1.63 -1.48
CA VAL A 80 -22.47 0.75 -0.32
C VAL A 80 -22.55 -0.70 -0.81
N ASP A 81 -23.31 -0.94 -1.87
CA ASP A 81 -23.48 -2.29 -2.43
C ASP A 81 -22.13 -2.87 -2.90
N ASP A 82 -21.26 -2.08 -3.55
CA ASP A 82 -19.93 -2.56 -3.97
C ASP A 82 -18.99 -2.82 -2.77
N LEU A 83 -19.04 -1.99 -1.71
CA LEU A 83 -18.27 -2.23 -0.48
C LEU A 83 -18.71 -3.53 0.22
N GLU A 84 -20.02 -3.72 0.36
CA GLU A 84 -20.63 -4.92 0.94
C GLU A 84 -20.32 -6.17 0.11
N GLN A 85 -20.47 -6.09 -1.22
CA GLN A 85 -20.16 -7.19 -2.14
C GLN A 85 -18.69 -7.62 -2.05
N ARG A 86 -17.78 -6.67 -1.83
CA ARG A 86 -16.35 -6.94 -1.64
C ARG A 86 -16.03 -7.46 -0.24
N GLY A 87 -16.99 -7.46 0.68
CA GLY A 87 -16.81 -7.89 2.07
C GLY A 87 -15.87 -6.97 2.84
N ILE A 88 -15.92 -5.67 2.54
CA ILE A 88 -15.23 -4.63 3.32
C ILE A 88 -16.17 -4.21 4.45
N ASP A 89 -15.68 -4.22 5.69
CA ASP A 89 -16.48 -3.78 6.82
C ASP A 89 -16.70 -2.26 6.75
N ILE A 90 -17.94 -1.83 6.95
CA ILE A 90 -18.38 -0.43 6.94
C ILE A 90 -19.22 -0.11 8.18
N SER A 91 -19.20 -0.98 9.20
CA SER A 91 -20.08 -0.90 10.38
C SER A 91 -19.94 0.40 11.15
N HIS A 92 -18.72 0.96 11.21
CA HIS A 92 -18.46 2.22 11.88
C HIS A 92 -18.37 3.43 10.94
N CYS A 93 -18.71 3.29 9.66
CA CYS A 93 -18.84 4.43 8.77
C CYS A 93 -19.98 5.35 9.21
N LYS A 94 -19.75 6.66 9.11
CA LYS A 94 -20.77 7.67 9.36
C LYS A 94 -21.62 7.87 8.12
N PHE A 95 -22.93 8.03 8.29
CA PHE A 95 -23.84 8.25 7.16
C PHE A 95 -24.39 9.68 7.13
N THR A 96 -24.36 10.30 5.95
CA THR A 96 -24.96 11.61 5.64
C THR A 96 -25.98 11.49 4.49
N ASP A 97 -26.86 12.47 4.35
CA ASP A 97 -27.81 12.53 3.22
C ASP A 97 -27.27 13.39 2.05
N GLU A 98 -26.08 13.98 2.22
CA GLU A 98 -25.39 14.73 1.17
C GLU A 98 -24.89 13.82 0.05
N SER A 99 -24.88 14.35 -1.19
CA SER A 99 -24.22 13.69 -2.31
C SER A 99 -22.69 13.67 -2.11
N PRO A 100 -22.03 12.51 -2.35
CA PRO A 100 -20.59 12.39 -2.22
C PRO A 100 -19.87 13.22 -3.28
N PRO A 101 -18.58 13.57 -3.08
CA PRO A 101 -17.75 14.14 -4.12
C PRO A 101 -17.71 13.20 -5.31
N PHE A 102 -17.67 13.79 -6.50
CA PHE A 102 -17.55 13.03 -7.72
C PHE A 102 -16.53 13.63 -8.68
N SER A 103 -15.94 12.80 -9.51
CA SER A 103 -15.14 13.23 -10.65
C SER A 103 -15.84 12.82 -11.94
N THR A 104 -15.82 13.67 -12.94
CA THR A 104 -16.13 13.27 -14.32
C THR A 104 -14.83 13.00 -15.05
N ILE A 105 -14.63 11.76 -15.46
CA ILE A 105 -13.45 11.32 -16.20
C ILE A 105 -13.86 11.17 -17.66
N VAL A 106 -13.24 11.95 -18.54
CA VAL A 106 -13.44 11.88 -19.98
C VAL A 106 -12.25 11.18 -20.61
N GLN A 107 -12.49 10.01 -21.19
CA GLN A 107 -11.50 9.22 -21.91
C GLN A 107 -11.61 9.49 -23.41
N ASP A 108 -10.59 10.12 -23.98
CA ASP A 108 -10.49 10.40 -25.40
C ASP A 108 -9.83 9.21 -26.13
N ARG A 109 -10.55 8.56 -27.04
CA ARG A 109 -10.02 7.41 -27.79
C ARG A 109 -8.99 7.80 -28.84
N TRP A 110 -9.17 8.95 -29.49
CA TRP A 110 -8.27 9.46 -30.52
C TRP A 110 -6.90 9.81 -29.95
N THR A 111 -6.87 10.59 -28.86
CA THR A 111 -5.61 11.05 -28.25
C THR A 111 -5.09 10.14 -27.15
N ARG A 112 -5.90 9.16 -26.69
CA ARG A 112 -5.63 8.30 -25.53
C ARG A 112 -5.42 9.07 -24.22
N ARG A 113 -5.90 10.31 -24.15
CA ARG A 113 -5.84 11.14 -22.95
C ARG A 113 -7.04 10.88 -22.05
N CYS A 114 -6.83 11.04 -20.75
CA CYS A 114 -7.89 11.09 -19.75
C CYS A 114 -7.90 12.50 -19.16
N THR A 115 -9.03 13.19 -19.26
CA THR A 115 -9.27 14.48 -18.59
C THR A 115 -10.15 14.23 -17.38
N VAL A 116 -9.73 14.70 -16.21
CA VAL A 116 -10.48 14.56 -14.96
C VAL A 116 -10.99 15.92 -14.54
N VAL A 117 -12.31 16.03 -14.38
CA VAL A 117 -13.00 17.19 -13.83
C VAL A 117 -13.50 16.82 -12.44
N TYR A 118 -12.87 17.36 -11.41
CA TYR A 118 -13.18 17.05 -10.01
C TYR A 118 -14.21 18.03 -9.45
N CYS A 119 -15.17 17.51 -8.68
CA CYS A 119 -16.08 18.34 -7.87
C CYS A 119 -15.42 18.70 -6.54
N ASP A 120 -15.10 19.98 -6.36
CA ASP A 120 -14.47 20.54 -5.16
C ASP A 120 -15.46 20.87 -4.03
N LYS A 121 -16.73 20.48 -4.19
CA LYS A 121 -17.75 20.68 -3.16
C LYS A 121 -17.29 20.03 -1.85
N PRO A 122 -17.27 20.77 -0.72
CA PRO A 122 -16.98 20.19 0.57
C PRO A 122 -17.93 19.03 0.89
N PHE A 123 -17.38 17.95 1.42
CA PHE A 123 -18.13 16.80 1.91
C PHE A 123 -17.70 16.49 3.34
N PRO A 124 -18.61 16.08 4.24
CA PRO A 124 -18.25 15.79 5.62
C PRO A 124 -17.15 14.74 5.72
N TYR A 125 -16.29 14.90 6.71
CA TYR A 125 -15.23 13.95 7.05
C TYR A 125 -15.51 13.33 8.42
N VAL A 126 -14.88 12.18 8.69
CA VAL A 126 -14.94 11.56 10.02
C VAL A 126 -14.20 12.42 11.05
N THR A 127 -14.68 12.39 12.29
CA THR A 127 -14.11 13.19 13.38
C THR A 127 -13.43 12.33 14.44
N ALA A 128 -12.56 12.91 15.25
CA ALA A 128 -12.00 12.24 16.41
C ALA A 128 -13.08 11.81 17.43
N ALA A 129 -14.23 12.49 17.47
CA ALA A 129 -15.38 12.08 18.28
C ALA A 129 -16.06 10.82 17.74
N ASP A 130 -16.11 10.66 16.41
CA ASP A 130 -16.57 9.43 15.79
C ASP A 130 -15.55 8.30 16.02
N PHE A 131 -14.26 8.58 15.88
CA PHE A 131 -13.17 7.62 16.08
C PHE A 131 -13.09 7.07 17.51
N ARG A 132 -13.38 7.89 18.54
CA ARG A 132 -13.44 7.43 19.95
C ARG A 132 -14.44 6.30 20.22
N LYS A 133 -15.41 6.10 19.32
CA LYS A 133 -16.44 5.05 19.47
C LYS A 133 -15.92 3.68 19.05
N LEU A 134 -14.78 3.63 18.34
CA LEU A 134 -14.18 2.39 17.87
C LEU A 134 -13.55 1.62 19.04
N ASP A 135 -13.70 0.31 18.99
CA ASP A 135 -12.92 -0.60 19.82
C ASP A 135 -11.54 -0.82 19.17
N LEU A 136 -10.55 -0.07 19.66
CA LEU A 136 -9.21 -0.07 19.08
C LEU A 136 -8.48 -1.42 19.21
N ASP A 137 -8.90 -2.30 20.13
CA ASP A 137 -8.26 -3.62 20.30
C ASP A 137 -8.44 -4.53 19.07
N GLN A 138 -9.43 -4.24 18.22
CA GLN A 138 -9.73 -5.00 16.99
C GLN A 138 -8.74 -4.75 15.85
N TYR A 139 -7.97 -3.66 15.91
CA TYR A 139 -7.08 -3.24 14.83
C TYR A 139 -5.61 -3.45 15.19
N GLY A 140 -4.82 -3.87 14.21
CA GLY A 140 -3.35 -3.90 14.34
C GLY A 140 -2.66 -2.88 13.44
N TRP A 141 -3.41 -2.32 12.49
CA TRP A 141 -2.93 -1.28 11.59
C TRP A 141 -4.03 -0.26 11.30
N VAL A 142 -3.70 1.03 11.38
CA VAL A 142 -4.58 2.12 10.96
C VAL A 142 -3.86 2.95 9.89
N ASN A 143 -4.44 2.99 8.71
CA ASN A 143 -3.94 3.76 7.58
C ASN A 143 -4.80 5.01 7.37
N PHE A 144 -4.18 6.18 7.43
CA PHE A 144 -4.82 7.47 7.22
C PHE A 144 -4.53 8.04 5.83
N GLU A 145 -5.59 8.50 5.17
CA GLU A 145 -5.49 9.46 4.07
C GLU A 145 -5.34 10.87 4.64
N ALA A 146 -4.29 11.60 4.24
CA ALA A 146 -3.96 12.92 4.79
C ALA A 146 -4.89 14.04 4.26
N ARG A 147 -6.18 13.99 4.62
CA ARG A 147 -7.22 14.89 4.11
C ARG A 147 -7.65 15.99 5.09
N SER A 148 -7.83 15.65 6.36
CA SER A 148 -8.22 16.60 7.42
C SER A 148 -7.13 16.64 8.50
N PRO A 149 -6.15 17.56 8.41
CA PRO A 149 -4.99 17.53 9.30
C PRO A 149 -5.34 17.55 10.79
N ARG A 150 -6.34 18.34 11.18
CA ARG A 150 -6.76 18.47 12.57
C ARG A 150 -7.40 17.18 13.10
N GLU A 151 -8.40 16.65 12.39
CA GLU A 151 -9.07 15.41 12.80
C GLU A 151 -8.11 14.23 12.78
N THR A 152 -7.26 14.13 11.74
CA THR A 152 -6.22 13.08 11.66
C THR A 152 -5.23 13.18 12.81
N CYS A 153 -4.80 14.38 13.21
CA CYS A 153 -3.92 14.56 14.37
C CYS A 153 -4.56 14.00 15.65
N ASP A 154 -5.81 14.36 15.91
CA ASP A 154 -6.52 13.95 17.12
C ASP A 154 -6.84 12.44 17.10
N MET A 155 -7.16 11.86 15.95
CA MET A 155 -7.33 10.41 15.79
C MET A 155 -6.01 9.65 16.04
N ILE A 156 -4.88 10.14 15.50
CA ILE A 156 -3.57 9.52 15.77
C ILE A 156 -3.24 9.61 17.27
N ARG A 157 -3.50 10.74 17.94
CA ARG A 157 -3.30 10.86 19.39
C ARG A 157 -4.05 9.80 20.19
N LEU A 158 -5.31 9.52 19.84
CA LEU A 158 -6.08 8.46 20.49
C LEU A 158 -5.41 7.08 20.33
N ILE A 159 -4.82 6.80 19.16
CA ILE A 159 -4.05 5.57 18.93
C ILE A 159 -2.76 5.57 19.76
N LEU A 160 -2.06 6.71 19.85
CA LEU A 160 -0.85 6.83 20.67
C LEU A 160 -1.13 6.58 22.15
N ASP A 161 -2.21 7.16 22.66
CA ASP A 161 -2.66 6.97 24.04
C ASP A 161 -3.04 5.49 24.28
N HIS A 162 -3.74 4.87 23.33
CA HIS A 162 -4.08 3.44 23.38
C HIS A 162 -2.84 2.54 23.38
N ASN A 163 -1.82 2.90 22.59
CA ASN A 163 -0.55 2.17 22.50
C ASN A 163 0.34 2.34 23.74
N ASN A 164 0.09 3.34 24.58
CA ASN A 164 0.91 3.63 25.74
C ASN A 164 0.88 2.46 26.75
N GLY A 165 2.04 2.01 27.20
CA GLY A 165 2.18 0.87 28.11
C GLY A 165 1.97 -0.51 27.48
N ARG A 166 1.68 -0.61 26.17
CA ARG A 166 1.53 -1.90 25.46
C ARG A 166 2.85 -2.41 24.89
N ASP A 167 2.97 -3.73 24.79
CA ASP A 167 4.05 -4.41 24.08
C ASP A 167 4.02 -4.09 22.58
N GLU A 168 5.20 -4.07 21.93
CA GLU A 168 5.32 -3.71 20.50
C GLU A 168 4.41 -4.53 19.59
N ARG A 169 4.22 -5.82 19.88
CA ARG A 169 3.36 -6.74 19.12
C ARG A 169 1.86 -6.41 19.21
N ASP A 170 1.46 -5.73 20.28
CA ASP A 170 0.05 -5.45 20.60
C ASP A 170 -0.32 -3.99 20.26
N ARG A 171 0.67 -3.17 19.88
CA ARG A 171 0.49 -1.80 19.42
C ARG A 171 -0.11 -1.75 18.02
N ILE A 172 -0.93 -0.75 17.81
CA ILE A 172 -1.45 -0.38 16.51
C ILE A 172 -0.37 0.36 15.73
N VAL A 173 -0.06 -0.14 14.54
CA VAL A 173 0.82 0.53 13.59
C VAL A 173 0.05 1.63 12.85
N VAL A 174 0.65 2.81 12.70
CA VAL A 174 0.04 3.96 12.04
C VAL A 174 0.75 4.28 10.73
N SER A 175 0.01 4.29 9.62
CA SER A 175 0.52 4.78 8.34
C SER A 175 -0.22 6.01 7.84
N LEU A 176 0.49 6.91 7.14
CA LEU A 176 -0.08 8.13 6.57
C LEU A 176 0.24 8.23 5.08
N GLN A 177 -0.79 8.45 4.26
CA GLN A 177 -0.65 8.70 2.82
C GLN A 177 -0.72 10.19 2.52
N ILE A 178 0.37 10.74 1.99
CA ILE A 178 0.50 12.16 1.66
C ILE A 178 0.48 12.32 0.14
N PHE A 179 -0.63 12.85 -0.37
CA PHE A 179 -0.88 12.98 -1.80
C PHE A 179 -1.15 14.41 -2.27
N ASN A 180 -1.56 15.30 -1.37
CA ASN A 180 -1.74 16.73 -1.60
C ASN A 180 -1.35 17.54 -0.35
N SER A 181 -1.44 18.87 -0.43
CA SER A 181 -1.41 19.79 0.72
C SER A 181 -0.30 19.53 1.75
N PHE A 182 0.90 19.18 1.29
CA PHE A 182 2.02 18.70 2.13
C PHE A 182 2.32 19.62 3.33
N GLU A 183 2.28 20.94 3.13
CA GLU A 183 2.55 21.93 4.18
C GLU A 183 1.58 21.85 5.36
N GLN A 184 0.33 21.44 5.11
CA GLN A 184 -0.69 21.34 6.15
C GLN A 184 -0.56 20.04 6.96
N VAL A 185 0.07 19.00 6.39
CA VAL A 185 0.14 17.65 6.98
C VAL A 185 1.53 17.27 7.47
N VAL A 186 2.54 18.13 7.24
CA VAL A 186 3.95 17.87 7.62
C VAL A 186 4.12 17.51 9.09
N HIS A 187 3.32 18.11 9.98
CA HIS A 187 3.38 17.86 11.42
C HIS A 187 2.89 16.46 11.82
N LEU A 188 2.09 15.80 10.97
CA LEU A 188 1.59 14.45 11.23
C LEU A 188 2.66 13.37 10.98
N ILE A 189 3.68 13.68 10.17
CA ILE A 189 4.73 12.73 9.77
C ILE A 189 5.42 12.11 10.98
N ALA A 190 5.77 12.94 11.97
CA ALA A 190 6.47 12.50 13.18
C ALA A 190 5.61 11.63 14.12
N MET A 191 4.29 11.55 13.90
CA MET A 191 3.36 10.78 14.73
C MET A 191 3.13 9.35 14.20
N CYS A 192 3.64 9.04 13.00
CA CYS A 192 3.35 7.80 12.27
C CYS A 192 4.56 6.83 12.29
N ASP A 193 4.30 5.55 12.03
CA ASP A 193 5.33 4.52 11.82
C ASP A 193 5.74 4.44 10.35
N TYR A 194 4.81 4.69 9.44
CA TYR A 194 5.05 4.67 8.00
C TYR A 194 4.45 5.90 7.34
N VAL A 195 5.18 6.52 6.43
CA VAL A 195 4.66 7.60 5.59
C VAL A 195 4.89 7.31 4.12
N PHE A 196 3.82 7.45 3.33
CA PHE A 196 3.88 7.35 1.88
C PHE A 196 3.87 8.75 1.28
N VAL A 197 4.91 9.08 0.53
CA VAL A 197 5.02 10.35 -0.19
C VAL A 197 4.95 10.07 -1.68
N THR A 198 3.94 10.63 -2.35
CA THR A 198 3.79 10.43 -3.79
C THR A 198 4.87 11.16 -4.57
N LYS A 199 5.18 10.65 -5.77
CA LYS A 199 6.05 11.34 -6.74
C LYS A 199 5.60 12.78 -6.99
N TYR A 200 4.29 13.02 -7.12
CA TYR A 200 3.73 14.37 -7.33
C TYR A 200 4.13 15.33 -6.20
N ILE A 201 4.01 14.90 -4.94
CA ILE A 201 4.43 15.70 -3.79
C ILE A 201 5.92 15.96 -3.85
N ALA A 202 6.74 14.95 -4.11
CA ALA A 202 8.18 15.11 -4.17
C ALA A 202 8.60 16.12 -5.27
N GLU A 203 8.04 16.00 -6.47
CA GLU A 203 8.30 16.91 -7.58
C GLU A 203 7.83 18.34 -7.27
N SER A 204 6.69 18.51 -6.59
CA SER A 204 6.21 19.83 -6.15
C SER A 204 7.15 20.54 -5.16
N ARG A 205 7.99 19.77 -4.46
CA ARG A 205 9.03 20.25 -3.55
C ARG A 205 10.40 20.44 -4.21
N GLY A 206 10.51 20.11 -5.49
CA GLY A 206 11.76 20.14 -6.23
C GLY A 206 12.67 18.93 -5.98
N TRP A 207 12.20 17.89 -5.28
CA TRP A 207 12.94 16.64 -5.11
C TRP A 207 12.84 15.79 -6.38
N LYS A 208 13.98 15.46 -6.98
CA LYS A 208 14.08 14.85 -8.31
C LYS A 208 14.24 13.33 -8.26
N SER A 209 14.48 12.77 -7.09
CA SER A 209 14.67 11.34 -6.88
C SER A 209 13.97 10.87 -5.60
N PRO A 210 13.69 9.55 -5.48
CA PRO A 210 13.19 8.98 -4.23
C PRO A 210 14.12 9.20 -3.04
N LEU A 211 15.45 9.20 -3.27
CA LEU A 211 16.46 9.51 -2.27
C LEU A 211 16.31 10.94 -1.75
N GLU A 212 16.30 11.94 -2.64
CA GLU A 212 16.11 13.35 -2.27
C GLU A 212 14.78 13.56 -1.53
N ALA A 213 13.73 12.83 -1.91
CA ALA A 213 12.45 12.90 -1.21
C ALA A 213 12.52 12.31 0.21
N CYS A 214 13.20 11.17 0.39
CA CYS A 214 13.42 10.59 1.72
C CYS A 214 14.26 11.51 2.61
N GLU A 215 15.36 12.03 2.08
CA GLU A 215 16.25 12.98 2.79
C GLU A 215 15.52 14.28 3.11
N GLY A 216 14.74 14.80 2.17
CA GLY A 216 13.93 16.00 2.33
C GLY A 216 12.90 15.84 3.45
N VAL A 217 12.15 14.73 3.46
CA VAL A 217 11.20 14.42 4.54
C VAL A 217 11.92 14.23 5.87
N ASN A 218 13.04 13.50 5.88
CA ASN A 218 13.83 13.31 7.09
C ASN A 218 14.40 14.62 7.65
N GLY A 219 14.81 15.55 6.79
CA GLY A 219 15.31 16.88 7.18
C GLY A 219 14.24 17.77 7.83
N LEU A 220 12.95 17.52 7.56
CA LEU A 220 11.84 18.22 8.24
C LEU A 220 11.66 17.77 9.69
N LEU A 221 12.18 16.58 10.04
CA LEU A 221 12.17 16.08 11.41
C LEU A 221 13.34 16.72 12.16
N ARG A 222 13.15 17.98 12.59
CA ARG A 222 14.14 18.96 13.12
C ARG A 222 15.01 18.51 14.31
N MET A 223 14.87 17.29 14.80
CA MET A 223 15.61 16.78 15.96
C MET A 223 16.78 15.88 15.52
N PRO A 224 17.94 15.88 16.20
CA PRO A 224 19.05 14.96 15.92
C PRO A 224 18.64 13.48 16.08
N ARG A 225 19.30 12.55 15.36
CA ARG A 225 19.07 11.09 15.47
C ARG A 225 19.45 10.52 16.84
N ASP A 226 20.30 11.22 17.58
CA ASP A 226 20.80 10.80 18.90
C ASP A 226 19.76 10.94 20.02
N ILE A 227 18.67 11.68 19.77
CA ILE A 227 17.52 11.72 20.67
C ILE A 227 16.55 10.63 20.20
N ARG A 228 16.26 9.67 21.08
CA ARG A 228 15.25 8.62 20.83
C ARG A 228 13.86 9.22 20.71
N ILE A 229 13.55 9.73 19.53
CA ILE A 229 12.23 10.18 19.10
C ILE A 229 11.76 9.22 18.04
N ARG A 230 10.47 8.89 18.08
CA ARG A 230 9.82 8.09 17.04
C ARG A 230 10.04 8.76 15.67
N ARG A 231 10.59 7.99 14.74
CA ARG A 231 10.69 8.37 13.32
C ARG A 231 9.85 7.40 12.50
N PRO A 232 9.23 7.86 11.41
CA PRO A 232 8.59 6.95 10.48
C PRO A 232 9.64 6.31 9.57
N CYS A 233 9.34 5.12 9.05
CA CYS A 233 9.89 4.69 7.79
C CYS A 233 9.24 5.50 6.66
N ILE A 234 10.04 5.97 5.71
CA ILE A 234 9.59 6.79 4.58
C ILE A 234 9.52 5.89 3.35
N ILE A 235 8.42 5.91 2.62
CA ILE A 235 8.25 5.17 1.35
C ILE A 235 7.85 6.16 0.26
N VAL A 236 8.58 6.10 -0.86
CA VAL A 236 8.42 7.04 -1.98
C VAL A 236 8.30 6.26 -3.30
N PRO A 237 7.07 5.90 -3.72
CA PRO A 237 6.83 5.28 -5.02
C PRO A 237 7.17 6.24 -6.17
N TRP A 238 7.85 5.73 -7.19
CA TRP A 238 8.41 6.50 -8.29
C TRP A 238 7.99 5.96 -9.67
N SER A 239 6.73 5.55 -9.77
CA SER A 239 6.11 5.09 -11.02
C SER A 239 6.92 3.94 -11.66
N SER A 240 7.27 4.03 -12.95
CA SER A 240 7.99 2.99 -13.69
C SER A 240 9.43 2.73 -13.24
N LEU A 241 9.97 3.55 -12.33
CA LEU A 241 11.33 3.41 -11.81
C LEU A 241 11.38 2.58 -10.52
N GLY A 242 10.23 2.31 -9.89
CA GLY A 242 10.14 1.51 -8.67
C GLY A 242 9.78 2.38 -7.49
N ALA A 243 10.48 2.22 -6.38
CA ALA A 243 10.28 3.01 -5.17
C ALA A 243 11.57 3.13 -4.37
N GLY A 244 11.74 4.27 -3.70
CA GLY A 244 12.73 4.41 -2.62
C GLY A 244 12.08 4.22 -1.26
N CYS A 245 12.84 3.72 -0.29
CA CYS A 245 12.41 3.72 1.10
C CYS A 245 13.57 3.96 2.07
N MET A 246 13.26 4.52 3.24
CA MET A 246 14.23 4.83 4.29
C MET A 246 13.74 4.31 5.63
N THR A 247 14.61 3.63 6.38
CA THR A 247 14.31 3.10 7.73
C THR A 247 14.30 4.21 8.78
N THR A 248 13.87 3.85 9.99
CA THR A 248 13.93 4.73 11.17
C THR A 248 15.37 5.16 11.50
N GLU A 249 16.35 4.32 11.21
CA GLU A 249 17.78 4.56 11.41
C GLU A 249 18.38 5.43 10.30
N GLY A 250 17.66 5.60 9.18
CA GLY A 250 18.10 6.41 8.04
C GLY A 250 18.78 5.63 6.93
N GLU A 251 18.72 4.29 6.98
CA GLU A 251 19.22 3.45 5.90
C GLU A 251 18.27 3.54 4.71
N TYR A 252 18.80 3.93 3.55
CA TYR A 252 18.04 4.07 2.31
C TYR A 252 18.18 2.83 1.43
N PHE A 253 17.07 2.44 0.81
CA PHE A 253 17.00 1.36 -0.16
C PHE A 253 16.26 1.84 -1.40
N GLU A 254 16.77 1.46 -2.56
CA GLU A 254 16.06 1.62 -3.83
C GLU A 254 15.59 0.26 -4.31
N VAL A 255 14.29 0.14 -4.55
CA VAL A 255 13.63 -1.10 -4.91
C VAL A 255 13.08 -0.98 -6.34
N PRO A 256 13.54 -1.81 -7.29
CA PRO A 256 13.20 -1.67 -8.69
C PRO A 256 11.71 -1.95 -8.96
N ALA A 257 11.18 -1.33 -10.02
CA ALA A 257 9.83 -1.62 -10.49
C ALA A 257 9.73 -3.02 -11.11
N HIS A 258 8.59 -3.68 -10.86
CA HIS A 258 8.16 -4.83 -11.66
C HIS A 258 7.56 -4.31 -12.97
N LYS A 259 8.02 -4.82 -14.12
CA LYS A 259 7.54 -4.35 -15.43
C LYS A 259 6.30 -5.14 -15.87
N PRO A 260 5.14 -4.48 -16.05
CA PRO A 260 3.97 -5.15 -16.62
C PRO A 260 4.20 -5.42 -18.11
N LYS A 261 3.70 -6.54 -18.63
CA LYS A 261 3.78 -6.87 -20.07
C LYS A 261 3.08 -5.81 -20.93
N LYS A 262 1.95 -5.29 -20.45
CA LYS A 262 1.16 -4.26 -21.10
C LYS A 262 0.43 -3.45 -20.01
N ILE A 263 0.42 -2.13 -20.16
CA ILE A 263 -0.37 -1.24 -19.30
C ILE A 263 -1.76 -1.10 -19.92
N ILE A 264 -2.78 -1.55 -19.19
CA ILE A 264 -4.19 -1.46 -19.59
C ILE A 264 -4.90 -0.35 -18.80
N ASP A 265 -4.68 -0.27 -17.49
CA ASP A 265 -5.37 0.70 -16.63
C ASP A 265 -4.48 1.16 -15.46
N ARG A 266 -4.25 2.48 -15.36
CA ARG A 266 -3.42 3.10 -14.32
C ARG A 266 -4.19 3.53 -13.07
N VAL A 267 -5.53 3.51 -13.09
CA VAL A 267 -6.34 4.06 -11.99
C VAL A 267 -6.11 3.28 -10.69
N GLY A 268 -5.76 3.95 -9.60
CA GLY A 268 -5.58 3.30 -8.29
C GLY A 268 -4.34 2.40 -8.18
N ASP A 269 -3.36 2.51 -9.10
CA ASP A 269 -2.08 1.79 -8.99
C ASP A 269 -1.30 2.17 -7.72
N SER A 270 -1.31 3.46 -7.36
CA SER A 270 -0.75 3.97 -6.11
C SER A 270 -1.47 3.42 -4.87
N ASP A 271 -2.80 3.30 -4.92
CA ASP A 271 -3.59 2.72 -3.83
C ASP A 271 -3.28 1.21 -3.69
N CYS A 272 -3.09 0.50 -4.81
CA CYS A 272 -2.64 -0.89 -4.84
C CYS A 272 -1.22 -1.06 -4.26
N PHE A 273 -0.32 -0.13 -4.55
CA PHE A 273 1.00 -0.10 -3.93
C PHE A 273 0.88 0.00 -2.41
N THR A 274 0.11 0.97 -1.89
CA THR A 274 -0.05 1.14 -0.45
C THR A 274 -0.70 -0.09 0.20
N ALA A 275 -1.75 -0.65 -0.41
CA ALA A 275 -2.37 -1.89 0.07
C ALA A 275 -1.39 -3.07 0.06
N GLY A 276 -0.61 -3.23 -1.01
CA GLY A 276 0.41 -4.26 -1.12
C GLY A 276 1.49 -4.12 -0.04
N PHE A 277 1.94 -2.90 0.24
CA PHE A 277 2.88 -2.63 1.33
C PHE A 277 2.30 -3.03 2.69
N ILE A 278 1.10 -2.55 3.00
CA ILE A 278 0.44 -2.84 4.29
C ILE A 278 0.24 -4.35 4.45
N TYR A 279 -0.23 -5.04 3.40
CA TYR A 279 -0.36 -6.49 3.41
C TYR A 279 0.98 -7.19 3.66
N ALA A 280 2.03 -6.79 2.96
CA ALA A 280 3.35 -7.39 3.12
C ALA A 280 3.97 -7.13 4.51
N ALA A 281 3.89 -5.90 5.00
CA ALA A 281 4.45 -5.51 6.29
C ALA A 281 3.65 -6.11 7.46
N PHE A 282 2.32 -6.01 7.42
CA PHE A 282 1.45 -6.39 8.53
C PHE A 282 1.00 -7.84 8.48
N VAL A 283 0.45 -8.28 7.35
CA VAL A 283 -0.10 -9.65 7.22
C VAL A 283 1.04 -10.66 7.04
N ARG A 284 2.07 -10.29 6.27
CA ARG A 284 3.19 -11.18 5.97
C ARG A 284 4.43 -10.97 6.82
N GLN A 285 4.47 -9.94 7.66
CA GLN A 285 5.60 -9.62 8.55
C GLN A 285 6.93 -9.49 7.78
N ARG A 286 6.87 -8.94 6.55
CA ARG A 286 8.06 -8.68 5.72
C ARG A 286 8.78 -7.43 6.20
N ARG A 287 10.10 -7.41 5.99
CA ARG A 287 10.95 -6.24 6.25
C ARG A 287 10.64 -5.12 5.25
N LEU A 288 11.07 -3.89 5.57
CA LEU A 288 10.74 -2.67 4.81
C LEU A 288 10.96 -2.82 3.29
N ALA A 289 12.18 -3.16 2.86
CA ALA A 289 12.50 -3.28 1.43
C ALA A 289 11.72 -4.43 0.74
N GLU A 290 11.53 -5.56 1.42
CA GLU A 290 10.77 -6.70 0.90
C GLU A 290 9.25 -6.41 0.80
N ALA A 291 8.75 -5.56 1.70
CA ALA A 291 7.37 -5.08 1.65
C ALA A 291 7.16 -4.08 0.51
N VAL A 292 8.15 -3.20 0.27
CA VAL A 292 8.16 -2.29 -0.89
C VAL A 292 8.26 -3.06 -2.21
N ASP A 293 9.07 -4.11 -2.27
CA ASP A 293 9.16 -4.97 -3.47
C ASP A 293 7.81 -5.64 -3.78
N PHE A 294 7.15 -6.19 -2.76
CA PHE A 294 5.82 -6.76 -2.91
C PHE A 294 4.80 -5.70 -3.35
N ALA A 295 4.86 -4.49 -2.78
CA ALA A 295 4.01 -3.36 -3.19
C ALA A 295 4.20 -3.00 -4.67
N ASN A 296 5.45 -2.96 -5.16
CA ASN A 296 5.74 -2.76 -6.58
C ASN A 296 5.15 -3.89 -7.44
N ALA A 297 5.24 -5.14 -6.99
CA ALA A 297 4.67 -6.29 -7.71
C ALA A 297 3.13 -6.22 -7.80
N VAL A 298 2.46 -5.88 -6.69
CA VAL A 298 0.99 -5.72 -6.63
C VAL A 298 0.53 -4.60 -7.57
N ALA A 299 1.16 -3.43 -7.48
CA ALA A 299 0.84 -2.29 -8.35
C ALA A 299 1.08 -2.63 -9.82
N SER A 300 2.21 -3.27 -10.14
CA SER A 300 2.54 -3.69 -11.50
C SER A 300 1.54 -4.71 -12.07
N TYR A 301 1.13 -5.68 -11.26
CA TYR A 301 0.12 -6.65 -11.69
C TYR A 301 -1.21 -5.98 -12.01
N LYS A 302 -1.66 -5.05 -11.14
CA LYS A 302 -2.89 -4.27 -11.37
C LYS A 302 -2.86 -3.50 -12.69
N LEU A 303 -1.70 -2.94 -13.08
CA LEU A 303 -1.58 -2.19 -14.35
C LEU A 303 -1.95 -3.04 -15.58
N GLY A 304 -1.88 -4.36 -15.49
CA GLY A 304 -2.24 -5.29 -16.57
C GLY A 304 -3.74 -5.56 -16.75
N TYR A 305 -4.62 -5.01 -15.89
CA TYR A 305 -6.04 -5.31 -15.88
C TYR A 305 -6.88 -4.07 -15.57
N VAL A 306 -8.14 -4.07 -16.02
CA VAL A 306 -9.11 -3.01 -15.68
C VAL A 306 -9.63 -3.24 -14.26
N GLY A 307 -9.66 -2.19 -13.44
CA GLY A 307 -10.14 -2.28 -12.06
C GLY A 307 -9.22 -3.09 -11.14
N PHE A 308 -9.77 -3.62 -10.04
CA PHE A 308 -8.99 -4.22 -8.96
C PHE A 308 -9.10 -5.75 -8.88
N ASP A 309 -10.13 -6.37 -9.46
CA ASP A 309 -10.50 -7.77 -9.19
C ASP A 309 -9.43 -8.80 -9.58
N CYS A 310 -8.52 -8.42 -10.49
CA CYS A 310 -7.35 -9.22 -10.82
C CYS A 310 -6.50 -9.57 -9.58
N LEU A 311 -6.47 -8.71 -8.56
CA LEU A 311 -5.66 -8.89 -7.36
C LEU A 311 -6.04 -10.15 -6.57
N GLY A 312 -7.29 -10.61 -6.65
CA GLY A 312 -7.72 -11.88 -6.04
C GLY A 312 -7.08 -13.13 -6.70
N HIS A 313 -6.48 -12.96 -7.88
CA HIS A 313 -5.77 -14.00 -8.64
C HIS A 313 -4.26 -13.74 -8.70
N LEU A 314 -3.76 -12.72 -7.98
CA LEU A 314 -2.34 -12.48 -7.88
C LEU A 314 -1.67 -13.72 -7.27
N PRO A 315 -0.64 -14.30 -7.92
CA PRO A 315 0.08 -15.42 -7.34
C PRO A 315 0.84 -14.93 -6.10
N ILE A 316 0.27 -15.15 -4.92
CA ILE A 316 0.90 -14.86 -3.64
C ILE A 316 1.49 -16.16 -3.13
N ASP A 317 2.79 -16.18 -2.84
CA ASP A 317 3.42 -17.32 -2.15
C ASP A 317 2.61 -17.64 -0.89
N ALA A 318 2.14 -18.89 -0.76
CA ALA A 318 1.36 -19.31 0.39
C ALA A 318 2.16 -19.01 1.68
N VAL A 319 1.68 -18.04 2.46
CA VAL A 319 2.23 -17.76 3.78
C VAL A 319 1.93 -18.99 4.63
N LYS A 320 2.96 -19.79 4.94
CA LYS A 320 2.87 -20.76 6.03
C LYS A 320 2.73 -19.97 7.32
N LEU A 321 1.50 -19.67 7.71
CA LEU A 321 1.22 -19.14 9.04
C LEU A 321 1.83 -20.12 10.05
N PRO A 322 2.63 -19.64 11.03
CA PRO A 322 3.13 -20.52 12.07
C PRO A 322 1.96 -21.12 12.83
N VAL A 323 1.76 -22.43 12.69
CA VAL A 323 0.81 -23.20 13.50
C VAL A 323 1.35 -23.20 14.92
N ARG A 324 0.86 -22.30 15.77
CA ARG A 324 1.02 -22.44 17.22
C ARG A 324 0.10 -23.57 17.68
N MET A 325 0.61 -24.80 17.70
CA MET A 325 0.02 -25.84 18.54
C MET A 325 0.03 -25.31 19.97
N ARG A 326 -1.13 -25.29 20.63
CA ARG A 326 -1.20 -25.08 22.07
C ARG A 326 -0.42 -26.23 22.73
N CYS A 327 0.68 -25.90 23.37
CA CYS A 327 1.27 -26.76 24.37
C CYS A 327 0.59 -26.43 25.70
N GLY A 328 -0.07 -27.41 26.32
CA GLY A 328 -0.72 -27.20 27.60
C GLY A 328 -1.55 -28.37 28.10
N SER A 329 -0.84 -29.31 28.73
CA SER A 329 -1.26 -30.16 29.86
C SER A 329 -2.45 -31.11 29.71
N GLU A 330 -2.14 -32.39 29.53
CA GLU A 330 -2.69 -33.43 30.41
C GLU A 330 -1.53 -34.18 31.05
N VAL A 331 -1.50 -34.15 32.38
CA VAL A 331 -0.76 -35.08 33.23
C VAL A 331 -1.76 -36.15 33.63
N SER A 332 -1.47 -37.41 33.31
CA SER A 332 -2.06 -38.64 33.87
C SER A 332 -1.25 -39.81 33.28
N SER A 333 -0.14 -40.20 33.91
CA SER A 333 0.00 -41.37 34.80
C SER A 333 -0.26 -42.73 34.14
N ASP A 334 0.80 -43.54 34.14
CA ASP A 334 0.88 -45.00 34.20
C ASP A 334 0.49 -45.80 32.92
N ASP A 335 1.46 -46.35 32.20
CA ASP A 335 2.05 -47.68 32.48
C ASP A 335 3.07 -48.14 31.40
N GLU A 336 4.14 -48.75 31.92
CA GLU A 336 5.01 -49.83 31.41
C GLU A 336 5.51 -49.92 29.95
N ASP A 337 6.86 -49.82 29.87
CA ASP A 337 7.79 -50.81 29.30
C ASP A 337 7.56 -51.35 27.88
N ASN A 338 8.47 -50.99 26.95
CA ASN A 338 9.16 -51.94 26.06
C ASN A 338 10.21 -51.24 25.17
N GLY A 339 11.48 -51.60 25.39
CA GLY A 339 12.37 -52.13 24.34
C GLY A 339 12.87 -51.22 23.21
N ASP A 340 14.17 -50.92 23.26
CA ASP A 340 15.15 -50.83 22.17
C ASP A 340 14.63 -50.89 20.71
N GLN A 341 14.95 -49.87 19.89
CA GLN A 341 15.83 -50.00 18.72
C GLN A 341 15.80 -48.78 17.77
N LEU A 342 16.97 -48.57 17.14
CA LEU A 342 17.25 -47.82 15.91
C LEU A 342 17.55 -46.30 15.99
N ASN A 343 18.77 -46.04 16.47
CA ASN A 343 19.71 -45.13 15.84
C ASN A 343 19.97 -45.49 14.36
N SER A 344 19.37 -44.79 13.40
CA SER A 344 19.97 -44.47 12.09
C SER A 344 19.03 -43.48 11.38
N CYS A 345 19.35 -42.19 11.28
CA CYS A 345 19.88 -41.61 10.05
C CYS A 345 20.26 -40.15 10.33
N LYS A 346 21.44 -39.94 10.93
CA LYS A 346 22.17 -38.65 10.89
C LYS A 346 23.52 -38.92 10.26
N LYS A 347 23.55 -38.92 8.93
CA LYS A 347 24.75 -38.76 8.10
C LYS A 347 24.28 -38.58 6.65
N HIS A 348 24.82 -37.56 6.00
CA HIS A 348 24.56 -37.11 4.62
C HIS A 348 23.58 -35.94 4.53
N LEU A 349 24.09 -34.72 4.70
CA LEU A 349 23.88 -33.59 3.76
C LEU A 349 24.59 -32.31 4.25
N LEU A 350 25.86 -32.44 4.66
CA LEU A 350 26.77 -31.29 4.82
C LEU A 350 28.15 -31.73 4.32
N ARG A 351 28.52 -31.31 3.11
CA ARG A 351 29.92 -31.20 2.67
C ARG A 351 30.15 -29.80 2.06
N PRO A 352 31.23 -29.10 2.44
CA PRO A 352 31.58 -27.79 1.88
C PRO A 352 32.18 -27.96 0.48
N ILE A 353 31.94 -26.98 -0.39
CA ILE A 353 32.58 -26.86 -1.70
C ILE A 353 33.86 -26.03 -1.52
N GLU A 354 35.02 -26.64 -1.75
CA GLU A 354 36.32 -25.97 -1.84
C GLU A 354 36.62 -25.61 -3.30
N PHE A 355 37.01 -24.35 -3.53
CA PHE A 355 37.57 -23.85 -4.78
C PHE A 355 39.10 -24.03 -4.78
N LEU A 356 39.65 -24.52 -5.89
CA LEU A 356 41.08 -24.35 -6.21
C LEU A 356 41.22 -23.78 -7.65
N PRO A 357 42.25 -22.94 -7.89
CA PRO A 357 42.37 -22.11 -9.08
C PRO A 357 43.20 -22.81 -10.16
N ASP A 358 43.08 -22.36 -11.41
CA ASP A 358 44.16 -22.58 -12.37
C ASP A 358 44.45 -21.36 -13.25
N LYS A 359 45.74 -21.05 -13.32
CA LYS A 359 46.36 -19.97 -14.08
C LYS A 359 46.84 -20.54 -15.41
N SER A 360 46.53 -19.87 -16.51
CA SER A 360 47.43 -19.82 -17.67
C SER A 360 47.25 -18.50 -18.41
N SER A 361 48.22 -17.62 -18.21
CA SER A 361 48.55 -16.43 -18.99
C SER A 361 48.99 -16.79 -20.41
N ILE A 362 48.72 -15.92 -21.40
CA ILE A 362 49.65 -15.41 -22.43
C ILE A 362 48.91 -14.30 -23.22
N ALA A 363 49.51 -13.11 -23.29
CA ALA A 363 49.28 -12.04 -24.29
C ALA A 363 50.62 -11.85 -25.06
N PRO A 364 50.81 -10.90 -26.02
CA PRO A 364 49.92 -10.02 -26.78
C PRO A 364 50.23 -9.99 -28.30
N THR A 365 49.48 -9.26 -29.13
CA THR A 365 50.06 -8.44 -30.23
C THR A 365 49.07 -7.40 -30.79
N GLU A 366 49.54 -6.16 -30.88
CA GLU A 366 48.92 -5.00 -31.52
C GLU A 366 48.95 -5.09 -33.07
N LYS A 367 48.03 -4.38 -33.74
CA LYS A 367 48.32 -3.62 -34.97
C LYS A 367 47.26 -2.54 -35.22
N GLU A 368 47.77 -1.34 -35.50
CA GLU A 368 47.12 -0.05 -35.76
C GLU A 368 46.58 0.12 -37.21
N VAL A 369 45.43 0.85 -37.34
CA VAL A 369 45.14 2.03 -38.24
C VAL A 369 45.09 1.79 -39.78
N PRO A 370 44.38 2.57 -40.68
CA PRO A 370 43.75 3.93 -40.59
C PRO A 370 42.29 4.12 -41.12
N ILE A 371 41.55 5.14 -40.63
CA ILE A 371 41.15 6.47 -41.22
C ILE A 371 40.08 6.40 -42.35
N GLU A 372 38.94 7.08 -42.18
CA GLU A 372 38.50 8.24 -43.00
C GLU A 372 37.13 8.80 -42.61
N THR A 373 37.15 10.11 -42.32
CA THR A 373 36.04 11.06 -42.21
C THR A 373 35.50 11.43 -43.60
N SER A 374 34.18 11.54 -43.77
CA SER A 374 33.60 12.55 -44.68
C SER A 374 32.15 12.88 -44.33
N GLU A 375 31.83 14.13 -44.62
CA GLU A 375 30.78 15.03 -44.12
C GLU A 375 29.40 14.91 -44.84
N PRO A 376 28.37 15.70 -44.45
CA PRO A 376 26.96 15.45 -44.75
C PRO A 376 26.49 16.03 -46.08
N SER A 377 25.31 15.60 -46.55
CA SER A 377 24.60 16.24 -47.66
C SER A 377 23.13 16.50 -47.32
N SER A 378 22.80 17.80 -47.44
CA SER A 378 21.54 18.46 -47.83
C SER A 378 20.24 18.21 -47.06
#